data_AF-A0A1S3QLV0-F1
#
_entry.id   AF-A0A1S3QLV0-F1
#
_cell.length_a   1.000
_cell.length_b   1.000
_cell.length_c   1.000
_cell.angle_alpha   90.00
_cell.angle_beta   90.00
_cell.angle_gamma   90.00
#
_symmetry.space_group_name_H-M   'P 1'
#
loop_
_entity.id
_entity.type
_entity.pdbx_description
1 polymer ?
#
loop_
_entity_poly.entity_id
_entity_poly.type
_entity_poly.pdbx_seq_one_letter_code
_entity_poly.pdbx_strand_id
1 'polypeptide(L)'
;MLKHQTLTREQLDFVHDVRRRSKNRSAAQRCRKRKLDCIHNLECEIDRLRTEKDRLMAERTNLIQMKLKTWQSVSELCQRVCSESALSPEQLQVLASPYCPLSALISPTDPASPGLGGPLQPLASLSACSSASEPLES
;
A
#
# COMPACT_ATOMS: atom_id res chain seq x y z
N MET A 1 68.95 -8.17 13.23
CA MET A 1 68.87 -8.69 11.84
C MET A 1 67.98 -9.92 11.82
N LEU A 2 66.90 -9.93 11.02
CA LEU A 2 66.12 -11.17 10.84
C LEU A 2 66.97 -12.18 10.07
N LYS A 3 67.20 -13.36 10.67
CA LYS A 3 67.89 -14.48 10.03
C LYS A 3 67.08 -14.94 8.82
N HIS A 4 67.63 -14.77 7.62
CA HIS A 4 67.05 -15.34 6.40
C HIS A 4 67.38 -16.83 6.36
N GLN A 5 66.40 -17.67 6.70
CA GLN A 5 66.47 -19.10 6.44
C GLN A 5 65.98 -19.38 5.03
N THR A 6 66.83 -19.96 4.20
CA THR A 6 66.46 -20.48 2.90
C THR A 6 65.64 -21.75 3.10
N LEU A 7 64.35 -21.68 2.76
CA LEU A 7 63.44 -22.81 2.77
C LEU A 7 63.63 -23.66 1.51
N THR A 8 63.48 -24.98 1.63
CA THR A 8 63.43 -25.86 0.45
C THR A 8 62.15 -25.60 -0.35
N ARG A 9 62.12 -26.03 -1.61
CA ARG A 9 60.94 -25.85 -2.46
C ARG A 9 59.68 -26.46 -1.85
N GLU A 10 59.78 -27.65 -1.30
CA GLU A 10 58.67 -28.36 -0.64
C GLU A 10 58.13 -27.59 0.58
N GLN A 11 59.03 -27.01 1.38
CA GLN A 11 58.64 -26.19 2.53
C GLN A 11 57.90 -24.92 2.08
N LEU A 12 58.33 -24.28 0.99
CA LEU A 12 57.65 -23.12 0.41
C LEU A 12 56.26 -23.49 -0.11
N ASP A 13 56.13 -24.60 -0.83
CA ASP A 13 54.86 -25.08 -1.37
C ASP A 13 53.87 -25.40 -0.23
N PHE A 14 54.35 -26.01 0.87
CA PHE A 14 53.55 -26.25 2.07
C PHE A 14 53.06 -24.94 2.71
N VAL A 15 53.97 -23.96 2.94
CA VAL A 15 53.61 -22.66 3.52
C VAL A 15 52.60 -21.92 2.64
N HIS A 16 52.78 -21.97 1.32
CA HIS A 16 51.85 -21.38 0.36
C HIS A 16 50.46 -22.00 0.46
N ASP A 17 50.37 -23.32 0.54
CA ASP A 17 49.08 -23.99 0.62
C ASP A 17 48.39 -23.75 1.97
N VAL A 18 49.12 -23.76 3.08
CA VAL A 18 48.59 -23.35 4.40
C VAL A 18 48.02 -21.94 4.32
N ARG A 19 48.77 -20.99 3.75
CA ARG A 19 48.32 -19.59 3.60
C ARG A 19 47.09 -19.49 2.69
N ARG A 20 47.06 -20.24 1.59
CA ARG A 20 45.95 -20.27 0.63
C ARG A 20 44.68 -20.79 1.28
N ARG A 21 44.74 -21.92 2.00
CA ARG A 21 43.60 -22.49 2.72
C ARG A 21 43.06 -21.54 3.79
N SER A 22 43.95 -20.90 4.56
CA SER A 22 43.55 -19.91 5.57
C SER A 22 42.84 -18.70 4.96
N LYS A 23 43.36 -18.15 3.85
CA LYS A 23 42.69 -17.07 3.11
C LYS A 23 41.31 -17.49 2.59
N ASN A 24 41.21 -18.70 2.02
CA ASN A 24 39.94 -19.20 1.50
C ASN A 24 38.91 -19.39 2.64
N ARG A 25 39.34 -19.93 3.78
CA ARG A 25 38.50 -20.05 4.99
C ARG A 25 37.93 -18.70 5.41
N SER A 26 38.77 -17.66 5.52
CA SER A 26 38.32 -16.30 5.86
C SER A 26 37.40 -15.71 4.78
N ALA A 27 37.68 -15.97 3.49
CA ALA A 27 36.84 -15.51 2.39
C ALA A 27 35.44 -16.16 2.44
N ALA A 28 35.38 -17.48 2.65
CA ALA A 28 34.13 -18.22 2.80
C ALA A 28 33.32 -17.71 4.00
N GLN A 29 33.97 -17.44 5.13
CA GLN A 29 33.31 -16.83 6.30
C GLN A 29 32.72 -15.46 5.97
N ARG A 30 33.47 -14.58 5.29
CA ARG A 30 32.99 -13.25 4.87
C ARG A 30 31.85 -13.34 3.85
N CYS A 31 31.89 -14.29 2.92
CA CYS A 31 30.81 -14.50 1.96
C CYS A 31 29.53 -14.97 2.66
N ARG A 32 29.63 -15.94 3.58
CA ARG A 32 28.50 -16.39 4.39
C ARG A 32 27.91 -15.26 5.22
N LYS A 33 28.76 -14.47 5.89
CA LYS A 33 28.32 -13.29 6.65
C LYS A 33 27.57 -12.31 5.76
N ARG A 34 28.16 -11.89 4.62
CA ARG A 34 27.48 -10.99 3.67
C ARG A 34 26.14 -11.52 3.18
N LYS A 35 26.03 -12.83 2.93
CA LYS A 35 24.75 -13.45 2.54
C LYS A 35 23.71 -13.34 3.66
N LEU A 36 24.09 -13.63 4.90
CA LEU A 36 23.19 -13.52 6.05
C LEU A 36 22.79 -12.07 6.32
N ASP A 37 23.74 -11.13 6.25
CA ASP A 37 23.46 -9.70 6.40
C ASP A 37 22.47 -9.22 5.32
N CYS A 38 22.62 -9.69 4.08
CA CYS A 38 21.69 -9.38 2.99
C CYS A 38 20.28 -9.94 3.24
N ILE A 39 20.19 -11.21 3.65
CA ILE A 39 18.90 -11.84 4.00
C ILE A 39 18.21 -11.04 5.11
N HIS A 40 18.93 -10.73 6.18
CA HIS A 40 18.38 -9.98 7.31
C HIS A 40 17.90 -8.58 6.90
N ASN A 41 18.67 -7.86 6.08
CA ASN A 41 18.26 -6.55 5.60
C ASN A 41 16.97 -6.62 4.77
N LEU A 42 16.82 -7.65 3.93
CA LEU A 42 15.61 -7.87 3.14
C LEU A 42 14.41 -8.21 4.03
N GLU A 43 14.60 -9.03 5.06
CA GLU A 43 13.55 -9.33 6.06
C GLU A 43 13.08 -8.04 6.76
N CYS A 44 14.01 -7.21 7.23
CA CYS A 44 13.68 -5.92 7.84
C CYS A 44 12.97 -4.97 6.86
N GLU A 45 13.36 -4.96 5.58
CA GLU A 45 12.71 -4.13 4.57
C GLU A 45 11.27 -4.60 4.30
N ILE A 46 11.04 -5.91 4.21
CA ILE A 46 9.71 -6.49 4.08
C ILE A 46 8.82 -6.09 5.25
N ASP A 47 9.30 -6.20 6.48
CA ASP A 47 8.51 -5.86 7.66
C ASP A 47 8.20 -4.35 7.74
N ARG A 48 9.16 -3.50 7.36
CA ARG A 48 8.94 -2.05 7.22
C ARG A 48 7.86 -1.76 6.19
N LEU A 49 7.92 -2.40 5.02
CA LEU A 49 6.94 -2.21 3.94
C LEU A 49 5.54 -2.70 4.35
N ARG A 50 5.44 -3.83 5.07
CA ARG A 50 4.17 -4.33 5.61
C ARG A 50 3.54 -3.35 6.58
N THR A 51 4.34 -2.85 7.54
CA THR A 51 3.92 -1.86 8.53
C THR A 51 3.42 -0.58 7.85
N GLU A 52 4.15 -0.10 6.84
CA GLU A 52 3.76 1.11 6.11
C GLU A 52 2.47 0.90 5.30
N LYS A 53 2.31 -0.25 4.65
CA LYS A 53 1.06 -0.61 3.97
C LYS A 53 -0.12 -0.60 4.94
N ASP A 54 0.01 -1.19 6.12
CA ASP A 54 -1.07 -1.22 7.11
C ASP A 54 -1.44 0.18 7.61
N ARG A 55 -0.43 1.04 7.84
CA ARG A 55 -0.61 2.46 8.17
C ARG A 55 -1.40 3.19 7.07
N LEU A 56 -0.99 3.04 5.81
CA LEU A 56 -1.66 3.66 4.66
C LEU A 56 -3.10 3.16 4.47
N MET A 57 -3.37 1.88 4.74
CA MET A 57 -4.72 1.32 4.69
C MET A 57 -5.63 1.90 5.79
N ALA A 58 -5.10 2.10 6.98
CA ALA A 58 -5.81 2.78 8.06
C ALA A 58 -6.12 4.24 7.70
N GLU A 59 -5.16 4.98 7.15
CA GLU A 59 -5.35 6.36 6.68
C GLU A 59 -6.40 6.44 5.57
N ARG A 60 -6.33 5.55 4.57
CA ARG A 60 -7.35 5.46 3.50
C ARG A 60 -8.74 5.28 4.08
N THR A 61 -8.89 4.37 5.05
CA THR A 61 -10.17 4.11 5.71
C THR A 61 -10.68 5.34 6.45
N ASN A 62 -9.81 6.03 7.18
CA ASN A 62 -10.15 7.28 7.86
C ASN A 62 -10.60 8.38 6.89
N LEU A 63 -9.86 8.57 5.79
CA LEU A 63 -10.21 9.55 4.75
C LEU A 63 -11.57 9.25 4.11
N ILE A 64 -11.86 7.98 3.81
CA ILE A 64 -13.16 7.57 3.29
C ILE A 64 -14.28 7.90 4.27
N GLN A 65 -14.10 7.59 5.56
CA GLN A 65 -15.08 7.88 6.60
C GLN A 65 -15.29 9.39 6.76
N MET A 66 -14.22 10.17 6.76
CA MET A 66 -14.30 11.63 6.87
C MET A 66 -15.01 12.24 5.66
N LYS A 67 -14.67 11.79 4.44
CA LYS A 67 -15.36 12.19 3.21
C LYS A 67 -16.86 11.89 3.28
N LEU A 68 -17.24 10.70 3.74
CA LEU A 68 -18.64 10.31 3.87
C LEU A 68 -19.40 11.22 4.85
N LYS A 69 -18.82 11.48 6.03
CA LYS A 69 -19.41 12.39 7.03
C LYS A 69 -19.57 13.81 6.49
N THR A 70 -18.55 14.35 5.84
CA THR A 70 -18.63 15.69 5.22
C THR A 70 -19.69 15.72 4.14
N TRP A 71 -19.75 14.69 3.28
CA TRP A 71 -20.74 14.62 2.21
C TRP A 71 -22.17 14.57 2.76
N GLN A 72 -22.42 13.77 3.80
CA GLN A 72 -23.70 13.72 4.51
C GLN A 72 -24.07 15.10 5.09
N SER A 73 -23.16 15.76 5.80
CA SER A 73 -23.37 17.09 6.37
C SER A 73 -23.74 18.14 5.32
N VAL A 74 -23.02 18.15 4.17
CA VAL A 74 -23.34 19.05 3.05
C VAL A 74 -24.70 18.69 2.45
N SER A 75 -25.00 17.41 2.27
CA SER A 75 -26.31 16.95 1.76
C SER A 75 -27.47 17.43 2.62
N GLU A 76 -27.35 17.26 3.94
CA GLU A 76 -28.37 17.73 4.89
C GLU A 76 -28.53 19.25 4.85
N LEU A 77 -27.43 20.00 4.79
CA LEU A 77 -27.47 21.45 4.68
C LEU A 77 -28.14 21.89 3.37
N CYS A 78 -27.76 21.30 2.24
CA CYS A 78 -28.36 21.58 0.96
C CYS A 78 -29.87 21.30 0.96
N GLN A 79 -30.30 20.18 1.56
CA GLN A 79 -31.72 19.84 1.70
C GLN A 79 -32.49 20.88 2.53
N ARG A 80 -31.91 21.33 3.66
CA ARG A 80 -32.51 22.38 4.50
C ARG A 80 -32.66 23.70 3.74
N VAL A 81 -31.59 24.18 3.11
CA VAL A 81 -31.59 25.44 2.34
C VAL A 81 -32.61 25.37 1.20
N CYS A 82 -32.69 24.26 0.48
CA CYS A 82 -33.67 24.10 -0.61
C CYS A 82 -35.12 24.08 -0.11
N SER A 83 -35.36 23.45 1.04
CA SER A 83 -36.68 23.46 1.69
C SER A 83 -37.09 24.87 2.13
N GLU A 84 -36.18 25.62 2.73
CA GLU A 84 -36.44 26.98 3.24
C GLU A 84 -36.63 28.02 2.12
N SER A 85 -35.98 27.82 0.97
CA SER A 85 -36.04 28.76 -0.15
C SER A 85 -37.25 28.56 -1.07
N ALA A 86 -38.13 27.58 -0.80
CA ALA A 86 -39.33 27.27 -1.58
C ALA A 86 -39.08 27.18 -3.11
N LEU A 87 -37.91 26.63 -3.49
CA LEU A 87 -37.50 26.56 -4.89
C LEU A 87 -38.40 25.60 -5.69
N SER A 88 -38.79 26.01 -6.90
CA SER A 88 -39.46 25.13 -7.87
C SER A 88 -38.55 23.94 -8.25
N PRO A 89 -39.12 22.76 -8.54
CA PRO A 89 -38.37 21.60 -9.06
C PRO A 89 -37.44 21.92 -10.24
N GLU A 90 -37.83 22.85 -11.11
CA GLU A 90 -37.02 23.29 -12.27
C GLU A 90 -35.78 24.07 -11.85
N GLN A 91 -35.84 24.83 -10.75
CA GLN A 91 -34.69 25.56 -10.20
C GLN A 91 -33.72 24.62 -9.49
N LEU A 92 -34.22 23.55 -8.87
CA LEU A 92 -33.40 22.51 -8.25
C LEU A 92 -32.62 21.70 -9.29
N GLN A 93 -33.21 21.44 -10.46
CA GLN A 93 -32.55 20.75 -11.57
C GLN A 93 -31.31 21.50 -12.08
N VAL A 94 -31.34 22.85 -12.07
CA VAL A 94 -30.21 23.69 -12.51
C VAL A 94 -29.05 23.68 -11.49
N LEU A 95 -29.36 23.50 -10.21
CA LEU A 95 -28.37 23.41 -9.12
C LEU A 95 -27.78 21.98 -8.97
N ALA A 96 -28.35 21.01 -9.67
CA ALA A 96 -27.91 19.63 -9.68
C ALA A 96 -26.63 19.45 -10.52
N SER A 97 -25.48 19.50 -9.85
CA SER A 97 -24.18 19.11 -10.43
C SER A 97 -23.84 17.65 -10.09
N PRO A 98 -23.06 16.92 -10.93
CA PRO A 98 -22.62 15.54 -10.64
C PRO A 98 -21.86 15.37 -9.32
N TYR A 99 -21.35 16.46 -8.77
CA TYR A 99 -20.65 16.51 -7.47
C TYR A 99 -21.50 17.18 -6.37
N CYS A 100 -22.72 17.60 -6.70
CA CYS A 100 -23.66 18.22 -5.77
C CYS A 100 -24.46 17.12 -5.04
N PRO A 101 -24.53 17.16 -3.70
CA PRO A 101 -25.28 16.18 -2.93
C PRO A 101 -26.80 16.28 -3.14
N LEU A 102 -27.29 17.37 -3.74
CA LEU A 102 -28.70 17.51 -4.16
C LEU A 102 -29.12 16.52 -5.25
N SER A 103 -28.18 15.92 -5.99
CA SER A 103 -28.49 14.92 -7.03
C SER A 103 -29.26 13.71 -6.47
N ALA A 104 -29.10 13.39 -5.18
CA ALA A 104 -29.85 12.33 -4.51
C ALA A 104 -31.33 12.67 -4.26
N LEU A 105 -31.71 13.95 -4.28
CA LEU A 105 -33.09 14.41 -4.05
C LEU A 105 -33.91 14.50 -5.34
N ILE A 106 -33.27 14.38 -6.51
CA ILE A 106 -33.87 14.66 -7.82
C ILE A 106 -34.09 13.35 -8.62
N SER A 107 -33.82 12.19 -8.04
CA SER A 107 -34.12 10.90 -8.67
C SER A 107 -35.51 10.39 -8.27
N PRO A 108 -36.56 10.53 -9.11
CA PRO A 108 -37.72 9.67 -9.03
C PRO A 108 -37.33 8.29 -9.59
N THR A 109 -37.38 7.26 -8.75
CA THR A 109 -37.39 5.87 -9.21
C THR A 109 -38.71 5.65 -9.97
N ASP A 110 -38.68 5.71 -11.30
CA ASP A 110 -39.75 5.18 -12.14
C ASP A 110 -39.32 3.81 -12.72
N PRO A 111 -40.10 2.73 -12.55
CA PRO A 111 -39.73 1.37 -12.95
C PRO A 111 -39.89 1.07 -14.46
N ALA A 112 -40.01 2.08 -15.32
CA ALA A 112 -40.34 1.87 -16.73
C ALA A 112 -39.66 2.88 -17.67
N SER A 113 -38.36 2.74 -17.94
CA SER A 113 -37.80 3.32 -19.16
C SER A 113 -36.51 2.61 -19.63
N PRO A 114 -36.41 2.19 -20.90
CA PRO A 114 -35.21 1.57 -21.45
C PRO A 114 -34.26 2.61 -22.06
N GLY A 115 -33.01 2.64 -21.58
CA GLY A 115 -31.85 3.07 -22.37
C GLY A 115 -31.28 4.47 -22.10
N LEU A 116 -30.26 4.54 -21.24
CA LEU A 116 -28.94 5.09 -21.55
C LEU A 116 -27.98 4.68 -20.43
N GLY A 117 -27.02 3.83 -20.81
CA GLY A 117 -26.20 3.04 -19.91
C GLY A 117 -25.18 3.84 -19.11
N GLY A 118 -25.03 3.42 -17.86
CA GLY A 118 -23.93 3.76 -16.96
C GLY A 118 -24.45 3.97 -15.55
N PRO A 119 -24.57 2.93 -14.71
CA PRO A 119 -24.84 3.14 -13.30
C PRO A 119 -23.60 3.82 -12.71
N LEU A 120 -23.69 5.11 -12.39
CA LEU A 120 -22.82 5.67 -11.36
C LEU A 120 -23.20 4.96 -10.07
N GLN A 121 -22.46 3.89 -9.80
CA GLN A 121 -22.55 3.07 -8.61
C GLN A 121 -22.72 3.96 -7.38
N PRO A 122 -23.69 3.66 -6.49
CA PRO A 122 -23.75 4.28 -5.19
C PRO A 122 -22.36 4.22 -4.55
N LEU A 123 -21.93 5.33 -3.93
CA LEU A 123 -20.63 5.46 -3.27
C LEU A 123 -20.39 4.42 -2.13
N ALA A 124 -21.35 3.51 -1.91
CA ALA A 124 -21.26 2.32 -1.08
C ALA A 124 -20.32 1.24 -1.64
N SER A 125 -20.04 1.22 -2.95
CA SER A 125 -19.20 0.17 -3.58
C SER A 125 -17.70 0.29 -3.30
N LEU A 126 -17.24 1.34 -2.60
CA LEU A 126 -15.83 1.45 -2.18
C LEU A 126 -15.50 0.61 -0.92
N SER A 127 -16.51 -0.07 -0.35
CA SER A 127 -16.37 -0.95 0.83
C SER A 127 -15.92 -2.38 0.51
N ALA A 128 -15.85 -2.78 -0.78
CA ALA A 128 -15.60 -4.17 -1.16
C ALA A 128 -14.37 -4.31 -2.07
N CYS A 129 -13.18 -4.06 -1.54
CA CYS A 129 -11.94 -4.56 -2.13
C CYS A 129 -11.02 -5.14 -1.04
N SER A 130 -10.91 -6.47 -1.08
CA SER A 130 -9.87 -7.34 -0.54
C SER A 130 -9.79 -7.57 0.97
N SER A 131 -10.70 -8.43 1.46
CA SER A 131 -10.29 -9.55 2.31
C SER A 131 -9.69 -10.63 1.41
N ALA A 132 -8.36 -10.72 1.33
CA ALA A 132 -7.68 -11.91 0.84
C ALA A 132 -6.25 -11.90 1.39
N SER A 133 -6.06 -12.53 2.54
CA SER A 133 -4.77 -13.06 2.98
C SER A 133 -5.08 -14.23 3.89
N GLU A 134 -5.15 -15.41 3.27
CA GLU A 134 -5.07 -16.72 3.94
C GLU A 134 -3.81 -16.78 4.83
N PRO A 135 -3.84 -17.53 5.95
CA PRO A 135 -2.68 -17.72 6.80
C PRO A 135 -1.74 -18.74 6.14
N LEU A 136 -0.47 -18.37 5.96
CA LEU A 136 0.58 -19.34 5.65
C LEU A 136 1.29 -19.70 6.96
N GLU A 137 0.91 -20.84 7.54
CA GLU A 137 1.78 -21.60 8.44
C GLU A 137 3.04 -22.03 7.69
N SER A 138 4.21 -21.76 8.27
CA SER A 138 5.37 -22.67 8.43
C SER A 138 6.48 -21.95 9.20
#